data_AF-A0A3C0Q883-F1
#
_entry.id   AF-A0A3C0Q883-F1
#
_cell.length_a   1.000
_cell.length_b   1.000
_cell.length_c   1.000
_cell.angle_alpha   90.00
_cell.angle_beta   90.00
_cell.angle_gamma   90.00
#
_symmetry.space_group_name_H-M   'P 1'
#
loop_
_entity.id
_entity.type
_entity.pdbx_description
1 polymer ?
#
loop_
_entity_poly.entity_id
_entity_poly.type
_entity_poly.pdbx_seq_one_letter_code
_entity_poly.pdbx_strand_id
1 'polypeptide(L)'
;MPDHITAYRCCLLLLTLLLGACASQVPQNIREAPADNLSLEQVHKHTADYLGRQVRWGGTIIETGNQEATTLLTVLGQPLYKDGEPKFSDDSSGRFIAIVPAFLDPQVYAPDREVTVTGSLLRTETGKVGEYPYTYPVIQVDAWYLWPKRTKRPYGYPYPGWNDPWYYDPWYPYGYRYPYRYWH
;
A
#
# COMPACT_ATOMS: atom_id res chain seq x y z
N MET A 1 -30.40 -41.42 19.58
CA MET A 1 -28.95 -41.18 19.52
C MET A 1 -28.71 -40.28 18.31
N PRO A 2 -28.25 -39.03 18.47
CA PRO A 2 -27.99 -38.16 17.32
C PRO A 2 -26.79 -38.70 16.53
N ASP A 3 -26.98 -38.90 15.24
CA ASP A 3 -26.00 -39.55 14.37
C ASP A 3 -24.70 -38.72 14.29
N HIS A 4 -23.57 -39.34 14.64
CA HIS A 4 -22.24 -38.73 14.63
C HIS A 4 -21.86 -38.13 13.26
N ILE A 5 -22.51 -38.60 12.19
CA ILE A 5 -22.36 -38.12 10.81
C ILE A 5 -22.88 -36.69 10.65
N THR A 6 -23.98 -36.34 11.32
CA THR A 6 -24.58 -35.00 11.26
C THR A 6 -23.74 -33.99 12.04
N ALA A 7 -23.18 -34.41 13.18
CA ALA A 7 -22.24 -33.61 13.96
C ALA A 7 -20.94 -33.33 13.20
N TYR A 8 -20.37 -34.32 12.51
CA TYR A 8 -19.18 -34.14 11.68
C TYR A 8 -19.41 -33.19 10.50
N ARG A 9 -20.57 -33.25 9.86
CA ARG A 9 -20.97 -32.35 8.76
C ARG A 9 -21.12 -30.90 9.24
N CYS A 10 -21.73 -30.69 10.40
CA CYS A 10 -21.84 -29.35 11.01
C CYS A 10 -20.47 -28.80 11.42
N CYS A 11 -19.57 -29.63 12.00
CA CYS A 11 -18.21 -29.22 12.32
C CYS A 11 -17.40 -28.86 11.08
N LEU A 12 -17.51 -29.62 9.99
CA LEU A 12 -16.82 -29.33 8.72
C LEU A 12 -17.30 -28.02 8.09
N LEU A 13 -18.62 -27.75 8.12
CA LEU A 13 -19.20 -26.50 7.63
C LEU A 13 -18.74 -25.29 8.47
N LEU A 14 -18.70 -25.42 9.80
CA LEU A 14 -18.18 -24.39 10.72
C LEU A 14 -16.68 -24.13 10.49
N LEU A 15 -15.88 -25.17 10.25
CA LEU A 15 -14.46 -25.03 9.95
C LEU A 15 -14.25 -24.26 8.65
N THR A 16 -14.97 -24.58 7.57
CA THR A 16 -14.87 -23.85 6.30
C THR A 16 -15.29 -22.38 6.40
N LEU A 17 -16.25 -22.05 7.27
CA LEU A 17 -16.64 -20.65 7.52
C LEU A 17 -15.55 -19.85 8.24
N LEU A 18 -14.78 -20.49 9.12
CA LEU A 18 -13.70 -19.85 9.89
C LEU A 18 -12.45 -19.57 9.04
N LEU A 19 -12.23 -20.27 7.92
CA LEU A 19 -11.09 -20.02 7.03
C LEU A 19 -11.30 -18.79 6.11
N GLY A 20 -12.52 -18.26 5.98
CA GLY A 20 -12.82 -17.09 5.14
C GLY A 20 -12.56 -15.73 5.81
N ALA A 21 -12.28 -15.71 7.11
CA ALA A 21 -12.20 -14.47 7.91
C ALA A 21 -10.88 -13.68 7.73
N CYS A 22 -9.90 -14.20 6.99
CA CYS A 22 -8.68 -13.49 6.63
C CYS A 22 -8.78 -12.83 5.24
N ALA A 23 -9.97 -12.35 4.86
CA ALA A 23 -10.10 -11.53 3.66
C ALA A 23 -9.36 -10.21 3.89
N SER A 24 -8.39 -9.89 3.01
CA SER A 24 -7.61 -8.66 3.04
C SER A 24 -8.52 -7.44 3.23
N GLN A 25 -8.22 -6.63 4.26
CA GLN A 25 -8.96 -5.41 4.65
C GLN A 25 -8.96 -4.33 3.55
N VAL A 26 -8.20 -4.50 2.48
CA VAL A 26 -8.06 -3.53 1.38
C VAL A 26 -9.23 -3.68 0.41
N PRO A 27 -9.98 -2.59 0.11
CA PRO A 27 -11.07 -2.61 -0.86
C PRO A 27 -10.67 -3.18 -2.23
N GLN A 28 -11.60 -3.86 -2.92
CA GLN A 28 -11.29 -4.53 -4.18
C GLN A 28 -10.83 -3.55 -5.27
N ASN A 29 -11.50 -2.42 -5.40
CA ASN A 29 -11.09 -1.34 -6.33
C ASN A 29 -9.68 -0.83 -6.07
N ILE A 30 -9.21 -0.86 -4.82
CA ILE A 30 -7.82 -0.51 -4.49
C ILE A 30 -6.85 -1.63 -4.88
N ARG A 31 -7.26 -2.90 -4.74
CA ARG A 31 -6.41 -4.05 -5.11
C ARG A 31 -6.33 -4.26 -6.63
N GLU A 32 -7.39 -3.96 -7.35
CA GLU A 32 -7.51 -4.23 -8.78
C GLU A 32 -7.39 -2.92 -9.56
N ALA A 33 -6.29 -2.79 -10.32
CA ALA A 33 -6.15 -1.66 -11.25
C ALA A 33 -7.20 -1.76 -12.37
N PRO A 34 -7.71 -0.62 -12.87
CA PRO A 34 -8.52 -0.62 -14.08
C PRO A 34 -7.74 -1.20 -15.27
N ALA A 35 -8.43 -1.81 -16.24
CA ALA A 35 -7.79 -2.48 -17.38
C ALA A 35 -6.86 -1.54 -18.17
N ASP A 36 -7.28 -0.28 -18.32
CA ASP A 36 -6.52 0.78 -18.99
C ASP A 36 -5.89 1.75 -17.98
N ASN A 37 -5.31 1.22 -16.89
CA ASN A 37 -4.71 2.06 -15.85
C ASN A 37 -3.54 2.88 -16.40
N LEU A 38 -3.74 4.18 -16.53
CA LEU A 38 -2.69 5.10 -16.97
C LEU A 38 -1.64 5.27 -15.88
N SER A 39 -0.37 5.31 -16.27
CA SER A 39 0.67 5.74 -15.34
C SER A 39 0.63 7.26 -15.16
N LEU A 40 1.01 7.73 -13.97
CA LEU A 40 1.13 9.16 -13.70
C LEU A 40 2.12 9.84 -14.66
N GLU A 41 3.22 9.16 -15.01
CA GLU A 41 4.23 9.66 -15.95
C GLU A 41 3.66 9.87 -17.37
N GLN A 42 2.81 8.94 -17.84
CA GLN A 42 2.15 9.08 -19.15
C GLN A 42 1.22 10.30 -19.16
N VAL A 43 0.48 10.51 -18.08
CA VAL A 43 -0.47 11.61 -17.96
C VAL A 43 0.24 12.96 -17.88
N HIS A 44 1.39 13.06 -17.21
CA HIS A 44 2.14 14.31 -17.14
C HIS A 44 2.56 14.86 -18.51
N LYS A 45 2.81 14.00 -19.50
CA LYS A 45 3.20 14.42 -20.85
C LYS A 45 2.02 14.95 -21.66
N HIS A 46 0.82 14.38 -21.47
CA HIS A 46 -0.37 14.66 -22.28
C HIS A 46 -1.70 14.55 -21.49
N THR A 47 -1.87 15.33 -20.42
CA THR A 47 -3.02 15.12 -19.50
C THR A 47 -4.39 15.34 -20.16
N ALA A 48 -4.50 16.32 -21.06
CA ALA A 48 -5.75 16.66 -21.74
C ALA A 48 -6.34 15.50 -22.57
N ASP A 49 -5.47 14.64 -23.11
CA ASP A 49 -5.87 13.51 -23.96
C ASP A 49 -6.50 12.35 -23.16
N TYR A 50 -6.41 12.42 -21.83
CA TYR A 50 -6.78 11.33 -20.93
C TYR A 50 -7.87 11.70 -19.93
N LEU A 51 -8.49 12.88 -20.04
CA LEU A 51 -9.56 13.30 -19.15
C LEU A 51 -10.72 12.28 -19.14
N GLY A 52 -11.31 12.10 -17.96
CA GLY A 52 -12.37 11.11 -17.70
C GLY A 52 -11.89 9.67 -17.57
N ARG A 53 -10.63 9.35 -17.91
CA ARG A 53 -10.11 7.98 -17.78
C ARG A 53 -9.92 7.61 -16.31
N GLN A 54 -10.24 6.34 -16.03
CA GLN A 54 -10.09 5.75 -14.70
C GLN A 54 -8.62 5.41 -14.43
N VAL A 55 -8.15 5.79 -13.25
CA VAL A 55 -6.78 5.57 -12.80
C VAL A 55 -6.76 5.00 -11.40
N ARG A 56 -5.69 4.28 -11.07
CA ARG A 56 -5.32 3.84 -9.74
C ARG A 56 -3.90 4.29 -9.45
N TRP A 57 -3.78 5.32 -8.62
CA TRP A 57 -2.52 5.93 -8.22
C TRP A 57 -2.36 5.90 -6.72
N GLY A 58 -1.14 6.06 -6.25
CA GLY A 58 -0.86 6.13 -4.82
C GLY A 58 0.56 6.60 -4.59
N GLY A 59 0.88 6.75 -3.32
CA GLY A 59 2.17 7.27 -2.87
C GLY A 59 2.05 7.93 -1.52
N THR A 60 2.99 8.84 -1.25
CA THR A 60 3.11 9.52 0.03
C THR A 60 2.37 10.85 0.01
N ILE A 61 1.53 11.09 1.02
CA ILE A 61 0.86 12.38 1.24
C ILE A 61 1.93 13.42 1.58
N ILE A 62 1.92 14.51 0.82
CA ILE A 62 2.75 15.69 1.04
C ILE A 62 1.96 16.75 1.81
N GLU A 63 0.68 16.91 1.47
CA GLU A 63 -0.19 17.92 2.06
C GLU A 63 -1.64 17.45 2.05
N THR A 64 -2.39 17.87 3.08
CA THR A 64 -3.82 17.63 3.22
C THR A 64 -4.52 18.96 3.47
N GLY A 65 -5.40 19.35 2.55
CA GLY A 65 -6.21 20.57 2.65
C GLY A 65 -7.69 20.25 2.68
N ASN A 66 -8.40 20.67 3.72
CA ASN A 66 -9.87 20.53 3.78
C ASN A 66 -10.54 21.74 3.11
N GLN A 67 -11.56 21.45 2.32
CA GLN A 67 -12.55 22.41 1.82
C GLN A 67 -13.89 22.13 2.50
N GLU A 68 -14.93 22.90 2.16
CA GLU A 68 -16.24 22.83 2.81
C GLU A 68 -16.87 21.42 2.75
N ALA A 69 -16.68 20.69 1.64
CA ALA A 69 -17.28 19.36 1.43
C ALA A 69 -16.29 18.28 0.95
N THR A 70 -15.02 18.63 0.75
CA THR A 70 -14.00 17.75 0.15
C THR A 70 -12.67 17.88 0.87
N THR A 71 -11.80 16.88 0.70
CA THR A 71 -10.40 16.98 1.09
C THR A 71 -9.52 16.85 -0.15
N LEU A 72 -8.57 17.77 -0.28
CA LEU A 72 -7.49 17.73 -1.24
C LEU A 72 -6.28 17.05 -0.63
N LEU A 73 -5.84 15.94 -1.22
CA LEU A 73 -4.57 15.31 -0.90
C LEU A 73 -3.57 15.60 -2.01
N THR A 74 -2.50 16.32 -1.71
CA THR A 74 -1.34 16.41 -2.60
C THR A 74 -0.45 15.21 -2.33
N VAL A 75 -0.26 14.36 -3.34
CA VAL A 75 0.43 13.07 -3.19
C VAL A 75 1.65 13.04 -4.10
N LEU A 76 2.79 12.63 -3.54
CA LEU A 76 3.97 12.24 -4.30
C LEU A 76 3.75 10.82 -4.83
N GLY A 77 3.50 10.70 -6.12
CA GLY A 77 3.18 9.44 -6.77
C GLY A 77 4.37 8.48 -6.76
N GLN A 78 4.08 7.22 -6.44
CA GLN A 78 5.04 6.12 -6.39
C GLN A 78 4.50 4.92 -7.17
N PRO A 79 5.37 4.03 -7.66
CA PRO A 79 4.94 2.74 -8.18
C PRO A 79 4.17 1.95 -7.12
N LEU A 80 3.16 1.20 -7.52
CA LEU A 80 2.37 0.37 -6.60
C LEU A 80 2.76 -1.11 -6.72
N TYR A 81 2.65 -1.85 -5.61
CA TYR A 81 2.58 -3.30 -5.62
C TYR A 81 1.25 -3.78 -6.23
N LYS A 82 1.13 -5.09 -6.44
CA LYS A 82 -0.07 -5.68 -7.07
C LYS A 82 -1.33 -5.40 -6.27
N ASP A 83 -1.24 -5.45 -4.94
CA ASP A 83 -2.32 -5.13 -4.00
C ASP A 83 -2.63 -3.64 -3.86
N GLY A 84 -1.86 -2.79 -4.53
CA GLY A 84 -2.04 -1.34 -4.52
C GLY A 84 -1.22 -0.61 -3.48
N GLU A 85 -0.41 -1.28 -2.65
CA GLU A 85 0.45 -0.59 -1.70
C GLU A 85 1.54 0.20 -2.43
N PRO A 86 1.79 1.48 -2.08
CA PRO A 86 2.93 2.22 -2.62
C PRO A 86 4.25 1.53 -2.30
N LYS A 87 5.14 1.39 -3.28
CA LYS A 87 6.47 0.83 -3.04
C LYS A 87 7.33 1.85 -2.30
N PHE A 88 8.15 1.38 -1.36
CA PHE A 88 9.23 2.19 -0.82
C PHE A 88 10.26 2.41 -1.93
N SER A 89 10.30 3.62 -2.49
CA SER A 89 11.27 4.02 -3.50
C SER A 89 11.55 5.50 -3.41
N ASP A 90 12.79 5.87 -3.73
CA ASP A 90 13.20 7.26 -3.98
C ASP A 90 12.72 7.74 -5.37
N ASP A 91 12.26 6.81 -6.23
CA ASP A 91 11.70 7.13 -7.54
C ASP A 91 10.29 7.72 -7.39
N SER A 92 10.13 8.98 -7.80
CA SER A 92 8.83 9.61 -7.94
C SER A 92 8.31 9.51 -9.37
N SER A 93 7.03 9.15 -9.52
CA SER A 93 6.30 9.22 -10.80
C SER A 93 5.71 10.60 -11.08
N GLY A 94 6.00 11.61 -10.26
CA GLY A 94 5.38 12.94 -10.26
C GLY A 94 4.48 13.20 -9.05
N ARG A 95 3.77 14.31 -9.07
CA ARG A 95 2.81 14.71 -8.03
C ARG A 95 1.42 14.88 -8.64
N PHE A 96 0.40 14.49 -7.89
CA PHE A 96 -0.99 14.68 -8.29
C PHE A 96 -1.82 15.16 -7.10
N ILE A 97 -3.00 15.71 -7.40
CA ILE A 97 -3.98 16.13 -6.40
C ILE A 97 -5.16 15.18 -6.45
N ALA A 98 -5.53 14.61 -5.31
CA ALA A 98 -6.69 13.77 -5.16
C ALA A 98 -7.81 14.52 -4.45
N ILE A 99 -8.94 14.74 -5.13
CA ILE A 99 -10.14 15.33 -4.55
C ILE A 99 -10.99 14.22 -3.95
N VAL A 100 -10.95 14.09 -2.63
CA VAL A 100 -11.74 13.12 -1.87
C VAL A 100 -13.09 13.76 -1.51
N PRO A 101 -14.24 13.14 -1.86
CA PRO A 101 -15.57 13.67 -1.57
C PRO A 101 -16.01 13.41 -0.12
N ALA A 102 -15.11 13.64 0.83
CA ALA A 102 -15.35 13.48 2.25
C ALA A 102 -14.36 14.34 3.05
N PHE A 103 -14.74 14.69 4.29
CA PHE A 103 -13.80 15.23 5.26
C PHE A 103 -12.83 14.12 5.72
N LEU A 104 -11.55 14.35 5.53
CA LEU A 104 -10.47 13.55 6.11
C LEU A 104 -9.72 14.38 7.15
N ASP A 105 -9.50 13.82 8.34
CA ASP A 105 -8.75 14.47 9.42
C ASP A 105 -7.26 14.62 9.03
N PRO A 106 -6.70 15.85 8.97
CA PRO A 106 -5.30 16.09 8.63
C PRO A 106 -4.27 15.45 9.58
N GLN A 107 -4.65 15.13 10.82
CA GLN A 107 -3.78 14.41 11.75
C GLN A 107 -3.70 12.91 11.40
N VAL A 108 -4.79 12.36 10.84
CA VAL A 108 -4.82 10.97 10.38
C VAL A 108 -4.19 10.87 9.00
N TYR A 109 -4.59 11.74 8.07
CA TYR A 109 -4.05 11.88 6.72
C TYR A 109 -2.91 12.90 6.73
N ALA A 110 -1.99 12.75 7.68
CA ALA A 110 -0.85 13.63 7.82
C ALA A 110 0.18 13.42 6.67
N PRO A 111 1.11 14.36 6.48
CA PRO A 111 2.29 14.13 5.67
C PRO A 111 3.02 12.82 6.06
N ASP A 112 3.71 12.22 5.10
CA ASP A 112 4.41 10.92 5.22
C ASP A 112 3.51 9.68 5.39
N ARG A 113 2.19 9.85 5.32
CA ARG A 113 1.27 8.72 5.24
C ARG A 113 1.15 8.22 3.80
N GLU A 114 1.01 6.92 3.64
CA GLU A 114 0.83 6.29 2.33
C GLU A 114 -0.65 6.11 2.02
N VAL A 115 -1.05 6.49 0.81
CA VAL A 115 -2.42 6.40 0.33
C VAL A 115 -2.45 5.81 -1.07
N THR A 116 -3.49 5.04 -1.35
CA THR A 116 -3.86 4.63 -2.71
C THR A 116 -5.28 5.07 -3.00
N VAL A 117 -5.51 5.54 -4.22
CA VAL A 117 -6.77 6.11 -4.66
C VAL A 117 -7.10 5.59 -6.04
N THR A 118 -8.40 5.47 -6.29
CA THR A 118 -8.97 5.18 -7.61
C THR A 118 -9.96 6.27 -7.96
N GLY A 119 -10.00 6.65 -9.22
CA GLY A 119 -10.99 7.60 -9.69
C GLY A 119 -10.72 8.07 -11.11
N SER A 120 -11.44 9.11 -11.51
CA SER A 120 -11.34 9.66 -12.85
C SER A 120 -10.41 10.87 -12.90
N LEU A 121 -9.62 10.95 -13.96
CA LEU A 121 -8.80 12.12 -14.23
C LEU A 121 -9.69 13.31 -14.60
N LEU A 122 -9.71 14.34 -13.76
CA LEU A 122 -10.66 15.44 -13.87
C LEU A 122 -10.12 16.59 -14.72
N ARG A 123 -8.92 17.07 -14.39
CA ARG A 123 -8.28 18.24 -15.00
C ARG A 123 -6.79 18.31 -14.67
N THR A 124 -6.12 19.33 -15.16
CA THR A 124 -4.84 19.80 -14.63
C THR A 124 -5.03 21.07 -13.82
N GLU A 125 -4.16 21.28 -12.84
CA GLU A 125 -4.07 22.50 -12.08
C GLU A 125 -2.62 22.96 -11.98
N THR A 126 -2.36 24.23 -12.28
CA THR A 126 -1.02 24.79 -12.12
C THR A 126 -0.86 25.31 -10.71
N GLY A 127 0.17 24.83 -10.02
CA GLY A 127 0.58 25.33 -8.72
C GLY A 127 2.10 25.51 -8.68
N LYS A 128 2.64 25.48 -7.46
CA LYS A 128 4.09 25.54 -7.25
C LYS A 128 4.58 24.33 -6.45
N VAL A 129 5.84 23.98 -6.66
CA VAL A 129 6.64 23.15 -5.75
C VAL A 129 7.82 24.01 -5.33
N GLY A 130 7.78 24.55 -4.10
CA GLY A 130 8.64 25.67 -3.73
C GLY A 130 8.35 26.88 -4.64
N GLU A 131 9.34 27.34 -5.40
CA GLU A 131 9.16 28.41 -6.39
C GLU A 131 8.99 27.93 -7.84
N TYR A 132 9.11 26.62 -8.07
CA TYR A 132 9.00 26.08 -9.43
C TYR A 132 7.52 25.90 -9.81
N PRO A 133 7.08 26.43 -10.96
CA PRO A 133 5.74 26.16 -11.45
C PRO A 133 5.60 24.67 -11.78
N TYR A 134 4.49 24.07 -11.35
CA TYR A 134 4.23 22.65 -11.51
C TYR A 134 2.79 22.42 -11.96
N THR A 135 2.59 21.50 -12.90
CA THR A 135 1.26 21.12 -13.37
C THR A 135 0.86 19.80 -12.74
N TYR A 136 -0.13 19.86 -11.85
CA TYR A 136 -0.69 18.72 -11.15
C TYR A 136 -1.84 18.12 -11.97
N PRO A 137 -1.78 16.82 -12.32
CA PRO A 137 -2.97 16.06 -12.65
C PRO A 137 -3.89 16.02 -11.43
N VAL A 138 -5.17 16.27 -11.64
CA VAL A 138 -6.19 16.28 -10.60
C VAL A 138 -7.14 15.13 -10.85
N ILE A 139 -7.36 14.30 -9.84
CA ILE A 139 -8.29 13.17 -9.91
C ILE A 139 -9.50 13.43 -9.00
N GLN A 140 -10.68 13.09 -9.51
CA GLN A 140 -11.90 12.97 -8.71
C GLN A 140 -11.92 11.55 -8.14
N VAL A 141 -11.82 11.43 -6.81
CA VAL A 141 -11.67 10.13 -6.15
C VAL A 141 -13.01 9.43 -6.00
N ASP A 142 -13.08 8.18 -6.45
CA ASP A 142 -14.20 7.26 -6.26
C ASP A 142 -13.98 6.35 -5.04
N ALA A 143 -12.72 5.98 -4.76
CA ALA A 143 -12.34 5.26 -3.55
C ALA A 143 -10.88 5.50 -3.17
N TRP A 144 -10.60 5.35 -1.88
CA TRP A 144 -9.26 5.53 -1.32
C TRP A 144 -8.99 4.56 -0.19
N TYR A 145 -7.71 4.34 0.08
CA TYR A 145 -7.24 3.53 1.19
C TYR A 145 -5.99 4.15 1.79
N LEU A 146 -6.02 4.38 3.09
CA LEU A 146 -4.89 4.86 3.87
C LEU A 146 -4.14 3.66 4.46
N TRP A 147 -2.89 3.49 4.07
CA TRP A 147 -2.08 2.36 4.51
C TRP A 147 -1.67 2.51 5.99
N PRO A 148 -1.52 1.40 6.71
CA PRO A 148 -0.91 1.40 8.03
C PRO A 148 0.48 2.06 7.96
N LYS A 149 0.86 2.79 9.01
CA LYS A 149 2.21 3.34 9.09
C LYS A 149 3.21 2.19 9.01
N ARG A 150 4.19 2.30 8.12
CA ARG A 150 5.32 1.37 8.12
C ARG A 150 5.99 1.42 9.47
N THR A 151 5.94 0.31 10.20
CA THR A 151 6.83 0.15 11.34
C THR A 151 8.24 0.07 10.76
N LYS A 152 9.11 1.00 11.17
CA LYS A 152 10.55 0.80 10.99
C LYS A 152 10.86 -0.48 11.74
N ARG A 153 10.86 -1.63 11.08
CA ARG A 153 11.40 -2.85 11.67
C ARG A 153 12.81 -2.45 12.09
N PRO A 154 13.19 -2.59 13.37
CA PRO A 154 14.57 -2.39 13.76
C PRO A 154 15.39 -3.27 12.83
N TYR A 155 16.24 -2.64 12.02
CA TYR A 155 17.18 -3.37 11.20
C TYR A 155 18.04 -4.16 12.19
N GLY A 156 17.87 -5.48 12.19
CA GLY A 156 18.63 -6.38 13.04
C GLY A 156 18.03 -6.55 14.43
N TYR A 157 17.06 -7.45 14.55
CA TYR A 157 17.33 -8.48 15.55
C TYR A 157 18.43 -9.34 14.95
N PRO A 158 19.62 -9.43 15.56
CA PRO A 158 20.50 -10.52 15.22
C PRO A 158 19.67 -11.78 15.46
N TYR A 159 19.45 -12.57 14.39
CA TYR A 159 19.14 -13.97 14.58
C TYR A 159 20.14 -14.48 15.63
N PRO A 160 19.72 -15.19 16.70
CA PRO A 160 20.63 -15.94 17.56
C PRO A 160 21.24 -17.07 16.71
N GLY A 161 22.11 -16.68 15.79
CA GLY A 161 22.70 -17.50 14.77
C GLY A 161 24.12 -17.82 15.20
N TRP A 162 24.31 -19.08 15.60
CA TRP A 162 25.55 -19.83 15.45
C TRP A 162 26.76 -19.47 16.33
N ASN A 163 26.68 -18.51 17.24
CA ASN A 163 27.77 -18.19 18.17
C ASN A 163 27.31 -17.94 19.61
N ASP A 164 26.11 -18.37 19.97
CA ASP A 164 25.69 -18.40 21.38
C ASP A 164 26.10 -19.76 21.99
N PRO A 165 27.06 -19.81 22.93
CA PRO A 165 27.49 -21.05 23.57
C PRO A 165 26.39 -21.78 24.36
N TRP A 166 25.23 -21.13 24.55
CA TRP A 166 24.12 -21.62 25.36
C TRP A 166 22.84 -21.88 24.55
N TYR A 167 22.89 -21.77 23.22
CA TYR A 167 21.74 -22.09 22.36
C TYR A 167 21.61 -23.60 22.16
N TYR A 168 20.57 -24.18 22.77
CA TYR A 168 20.22 -25.59 22.63
C TYR A 168 19.04 -25.73 21.66
N ASP A 169 19.29 -26.30 20.47
CA ASP A 169 18.24 -26.65 19.51
C ASP A 169 17.75 -28.09 19.75
N PRO A 170 16.49 -28.32 20.16
CA PRO A 170 15.98 -29.65 20.47
C PRO A 170 15.86 -30.59 19.26
N TRP A 171 16.02 -30.10 18.02
CA TRP A 171 15.74 -30.86 16.80
C TRP A 171 16.99 -31.30 16.03
N TYR A 172 18.20 -30.90 16.45
CA TYR A 172 19.46 -31.31 15.82
C TYR A 172 20.58 -31.60 16.85
N PRO A 173 20.74 -32.87 17.32
CA PRO A 173 21.66 -33.21 18.41
C PRO A 173 23.14 -33.32 18.01
N TYR A 174 23.48 -33.31 16.71
CA TYR A 174 24.85 -33.55 16.24
C TYR A 174 25.37 -32.37 15.41
N GLY A 175 26.14 -31.50 16.05
CA GLY A 175 26.83 -30.39 15.42
C GLY A 175 27.92 -30.87 14.45
N TYR A 176 27.67 -30.72 13.14
CA TYR A 176 28.72 -30.83 12.13
C TYR A 176 29.58 -29.57 12.15
N ARG A 177 30.72 -29.64 12.82
CA ARG A 177 31.75 -28.59 12.80
C ARG A 177 32.45 -28.62 11.43
N TYR A 178 31.99 -27.81 10.49
CA TYR A 178 32.73 -27.57 9.25
C TYR A 178 33.95 -26.68 9.55
N PRO A 179 35.18 -27.11 9.24
CA PRO A 179 36.36 -26.26 9.39
C PRO A 179 36.38 -25.27 8.22
N TYR A 180 36.12 -24.00 8.49
CA TYR A 180 36.42 -22.94 7.53
C TYR A 180 37.94 -22.82 7.38
N ARG A 181 38.41 -23.16 6.18
CA ARG A 181 39.79 -22.98 5.73
C ARG A 181 39.93 -21.55 5.21
N TYR A 182 40.65 -20.71 5.96
CA TYR A 182 41.03 -19.38 5.51
C TYR A 182 42.02 -19.51 4.35
N TRP A 183 41.77 -18.80 3.25
CA TRP A 183 42.78 -18.45 2.27
C TRP A 183 43.17 -16.98 2.45
N HIS A 184 44.47 -16.72 2.41
CA HIS A 184 45.10 -15.40 2.42
C HIS A 184 44.99 -14.72 1.06
#